data_AF-A0A2H1WBB3-F1
#
_entry.id   AF-A0A2H1WBB3-F1
#
_cell.length_a   1.000
_cell.length_b   1.000
_cell.length_c   1.000
_cell.angle_alpha   90.00
_cell.angle_beta   90.00
_cell.angle_gamma   90.00
#
_symmetry.space_group_name_H-M   'P 1'
#
loop_
_entity.id
_entity.type
_entity.pdbx_description
1 polymer ?
#
loop_
_entity_poly.entity_id
_entity_poly.type
_entity_poly.pdbx_seq_one_letter_code
_entity_poly.pdbx_strand_id
1 'polypeptide(L)'
;ASMDLPPDKAKLLRNYDLEKKWEIICDQDMVQAKDSPAHYLNKLRTYLDPKASRSHRKRKMVGDSTSTQVLRDLEISLRTNHIEWVREFLNEQNQGLDVLIDYLSFRLSMMRHEQRIALARSQSSDGINQVNTTTSECSGPTETGSTMSASWRRRARSAEAECEGAASPAVARRRTRHAARLNMGASTDDIHVCIMCMRAIMNNKYGFNMVIQHREAINSIALSLVHHSLRTKALVLELLAAICLVKGGHQIILSAFDNFKEVVGEPRRFHTLMEYFMNYDNFHIEFMCKT
;
A
#
# COMPACT_ATOMS: atom_id res chain seq x y z
N ALA A 1 -21.03 8.79 23.41
CA ALA A 1 -21.57 9.21 22.11
C ALA A 1 -20.94 8.32 21.04
N SER A 2 -21.69 7.35 20.53
CA SER A 2 -21.16 6.22 19.73
C SER A 2 -20.95 6.53 18.24
N MET A 3 -21.60 7.59 17.73
CA MET A 3 -21.71 7.86 16.28
C MET A 3 -20.81 8.98 15.73
N ASP A 4 -19.83 9.48 16.51
CA ASP A 4 -18.86 10.52 16.10
C ASP A 4 -19.46 11.68 15.28
N LEU A 5 -20.58 12.23 15.76
CA LEU A 5 -21.36 13.20 15.01
C LEU A 5 -20.78 14.63 15.13
N PRO A 6 -20.78 15.41 14.02
CA PRO A 6 -20.52 16.85 14.09
C PRO A 6 -21.48 17.56 15.06
N PRO A 7 -21.03 18.64 15.75
CA PRO A 7 -21.83 19.34 16.76
C PRO A 7 -23.22 19.77 16.26
N ASP A 8 -23.32 20.21 15.01
CA ASP A 8 -24.58 20.71 14.44
C ASP A 8 -25.58 19.59 14.17
N LYS A 9 -25.11 18.43 13.70
CA LYS A 9 -25.95 17.23 13.55
C LYS A 9 -26.41 16.71 14.91
N ALA A 10 -25.53 16.73 15.92
CA ALA A 10 -25.89 16.36 17.28
C ALA A 10 -26.95 17.29 17.89
N LYS A 11 -26.87 18.61 17.64
CA LYS A 11 -27.92 19.56 18.04
C LYS A 11 -29.25 19.28 17.37
N LEU A 12 -29.25 18.99 16.06
CA LEU A 12 -30.47 18.64 15.33
C LEU A 12 -31.15 17.39 15.91
N LEU A 13 -30.37 16.33 16.18
CA LEU A 13 -30.88 15.08 16.76
C LEU A 13 -31.42 15.25 18.19
N ARG A 14 -30.90 16.22 18.96
CA ARG A 14 -31.45 16.55 20.28
C ARG A 14 -32.86 17.12 20.21
N ASN A 15 -33.23 17.74 19.09
CA ASN A 15 -34.54 18.36 18.90
C ASN A 15 -35.60 17.36 18.39
N TYR A 16 -35.25 16.08 18.18
CA TYR A 16 -36.23 15.07 17.79
C TYR A 16 -37.19 14.79 18.96
N ASP A 17 -38.42 14.46 18.59
CA ASP A 17 -39.45 13.94 19.48
C ASP A 17 -39.02 12.60 20.11
N LEU A 18 -39.67 12.24 21.21
CA LEU A 18 -39.28 11.06 22.00
C LEU A 18 -39.50 9.75 21.25
N GLU A 19 -40.53 9.66 20.42
CA GLU A 19 -40.85 8.48 19.63
C GLU A 19 -39.74 8.20 18.61
N LYS A 20 -39.37 9.23 17.85
CA LYS A 20 -38.25 9.14 16.90
C LYS A 20 -36.90 8.88 17.57
N LYS A 21 -36.66 9.42 18.77
CA LYS A 21 -35.45 9.09 19.55
C LYS A 21 -35.42 7.63 19.99
N TRP A 22 -36.58 7.08 20.38
CA TRP A 22 -36.70 5.69 20.79
C TRP A 22 -36.49 4.74 19.61
N GLU A 23 -37.07 5.04 18.45
CA GLU A 23 -36.84 4.31 17.19
C GLU A 23 -35.34 4.24 16.85
N ILE A 24 -34.62 5.37 16.92
CA ILE A 24 -33.16 5.42 16.69
C ILE A 24 -32.38 4.55 17.70
N ILE A 25 -32.82 4.47 18.95
CA ILE A 25 -32.17 3.62 19.96
C ILE A 25 -32.40 2.14 19.63
N CYS A 26 -33.63 1.75 19.32
CA CYS A 26 -33.97 0.37 18.94
C CYS A 26 -33.20 -0.08 17.70
N ASP A 27 -33.10 0.78 16.68
CA ASP A 27 -32.31 0.50 15.48
C ASP A 27 -30.83 0.32 15.81
N GLN A 28 -30.28 1.17 16.69
CA GLN A 28 -28.88 1.12 17.08
C GLN A 28 -28.51 -0.17 17.82
N ASP A 29 -29.42 -0.73 18.62
CA ASP A 29 -29.22 -2.00 19.32
C ASP A 29 -29.22 -3.21 18.38
N MET A 30 -29.86 -3.08 17.20
CA MET A 30 -29.85 -4.11 16.16
C MET A 30 -28.60 -4.08 15.28
N VAL A 31 -27.82 -3.00 15.30
CA VAL A 31 -26.60 -2.88 14.49
C VAL A 31 -25.44 -3.59 15.18
N GLN A 32 -25.04 -4.74 14.63
CA GLN A 32 -23.83 -5.45 15.04
C GLN A 32 -22.78 -5.44 13.92
N ALA A 33 -21.52 -5.24 14.32
CA ALA A 33 -20.41 -5.35 13.39
C ALA A 33 -20.33 -6.79 12.84
N LYS A 34 -20.15 -6.91 11.52
CA LYS A 34 -20.05 -8.20 10.84
C LYS A 34 -18.89 -9.04 11.37
N ASP A 35 -17.72 -8.42 11.51
CA ASP A 35 -16.49 -9.05 11.97
C ASP A 35 -15.73 -8.12 12.95
N SER A 36 -14.92 -8.70 13.84
CA SER A 36 -14.11 -7.96 14.81
C SER A 36 -12.84 -7.36 14.18
N PRO A 37 -12.22 -6.33 14.77
CA PRO A 37 -10.95 -5.79 14.28
C PRO A 37 -9.86 -6.86 14.13
N ALA A 38 -9.75 -7.76 15.12
CA ALA A 38 -8.78 -8.85 15.12
C ALA A 38 -8.95 -9.81 13.93
N HIS A 39 -10.19 -10.01 13.44
CA HIS A 39 -10.45 -10.83 12.25
C HIS A 39 -9.67 -10.31 11.03
N TYR A 40 -9.81 -9.02 10.73
CA TYR A 40 -9.14 -8.38 9.59
C TYR A 40 -7.63 -8.35 9.80
N LEU A 41 -7.17 -8.00 11.00
CA LEU A 41 -5.75 -7.90 11.32
C LEU A 41 -5.02 -9.24 11.22
N ASN A 42 -5.66 -10.33 11.61
CA ASN A 42 -5.08 -11.67 11.46
C ASN A 42 -4.86 -12.04 9.99
N LYS A 43 -5.76 -11.63 9.09
CA LYS A 43 -5.59 -11.82 7.64
C LYS A 43 -4.47 -10.94 7.09
N LEU A 44 -4.44 -9.65 7.44
CA LEU A 44 -3.37 -8.73 7.02
C LEU A 44 -1.98 -9.19 7.48
N ARG A 45 -1.83 -9.58 8.75
CA ARG A 45 -0.59 -10.17 9.30
C ARG A 45 -0.17 -11.43 8.56
N THR A 46 -1.12 -12.20 8.04
CA THR A 46 -0.83 -13.41 7.27
C THR A 46 -0.32 -13.11 5.87
N TYR A 47 -0.84 -12.07 5.24
CA TYR A 47 -0.30 -11.58 3.97
C TYR A 47 1.11 -11.00 4.12
N LEU A 48 1.44 -10.46 5.29
CA LEU A 48 2.78 -9.93 5.59
C LEU A 48 3.81 -11.02 5.89
N ASP A 49 3.40 -12.19 6.39
CA ASP A 49 4.31 -13.27 6.78
C ASP A 49 4.94 -13.98 5.55
N PRO A 50 6.26 -13.85 5.30
CA PRO A 50 6.92 -14.47 4.14
C PRO A 50 6.91 -16.01 4.12
N LYS A 51 6.54 -16.65 5.24
CA LYS A 51 6.40 -18.10 5.39
C LYS A 51 4.94 -18.56 5.22
N ALA A 52 3.95 -17.67 5.31
CA ALA A 52 2.53 -18.02 5.24
C ALA A 52 2.16 -18.75 3.94
N SER A 53 2.70 -18.34 2.79
CA SER A 53 2.43 -19.00 1.51
C SER A 53 2.93 -20.44 1.43
N ARG A 54 3.79 -20.88 2.36
CA ARG A 54 4.26 -22.28 2.47
C ARG A 54 3.42 -23.11 3.45
N SER A 55 2.74 -22.47 4.40
CA SER A 55 1.95 -23.15 5.43
C SER A 55 0.52 -23.38 4.96
N HIS A 56 0.10 -24.64 4.85
CA HIS A 56 -1.27 -24.99 4.50
C HIS A 56 -2.29 -24.38 5.47
N ARG A 57 -1.99 -24.42 6.79
CA ARG A 57 -2.84 -23.82 7.83
C ARG A 57 -3.00 -22.31 7.65
N LYS A 58 -1.92 -21.59 7.32
CA LYS A 58 -1.97 -20.14 7.10
C LYS A 58 -2.75 -19.78 5.83
N ARG A 59 -2.59 -20.54 4.74
CA ARG A 59 -3.41 -20.36 3.53
C ARG A 59 -4.90 -20.52 3.81
N LYS A 60 -5.30 -21.54 4.57
CA LYS A 60 -6.70 -21.74 4.96
C LYS A 60 -7.26 -20.60 5.83
N MET A 61 -6.42 -19.94 6.63
CA MET A 61 -6.84 -18.86 7.53
C MET A 61 -7.26 -17.58 6.79
N VAL A 62 -6.71 -17.33 5.60
CA VAL A 62 -7.10 -16.19 4.77
C VAL A 62 -8.49 -16.41 4.16
N GLY A 63 -8.87 -17.67 3.93
CA GLY A 63 -10.11 -18.04 3.26
C GLY A 63 -10.07 -17.78 1.76
N ASP A 64 -11.24 -17.80 1.13
CA ASP A 64 -11.38 -17.66 -0.32
C ASP A 64 -11.44 -16.19 -0.78
N SER A 65 -11.61 -15.26 0.16
CA SER A 65 -11.62 -13.82 -0.12
C SER A 65 -10.24 -13.34 -0.58
N THR A 66 -10.22 -12.48 -1.60
CA THR A 66 -8.98 -11.82 -2.00
C THR A 66 -8.55 -10.80 -0.97
N SER A 67 -7.25 -10.45 -0.94
CA SER A 67 -6.76 -9.38 -0.06
C SER A 67 -7.51 -8.06 -0.27
N THR A 68 -7.84 -7.73 -1.52
CA THR A 68 -8.61 -6.53 -1.85
C THR A 68 -10.01 -6.58 -1.25
N GLN A 69 -10.69 -7.74 -1.25
CA GLN A 69 -12.00 -7.87 -0.62
C GLN A 69 -11.91 -7.70 0.89
N VAL A 70 -10.91 -8.31 1.53
CA VAL A 70 -10.67 -8.16 2.97
C VAL A 70 -10.45 -6.68 3.34
N LEU A 71 -9.68 -5.96 2.53
CA LEU A 71 -9.45 -4.52 2.72
C LEU A 71 -10.72 -3.69 2.49
N ARG A 72 -11.55 -4.04 1.50
CA ARG A 72 -12.83 -3.34 1.26
C ARG A 72 -13.79 -3.52 2.42
N ASP A 73 -13.91 -4.73 2.93
CA ASP A 73 -14.75 -5.03 4.09
C ASP A 73 -14.22 -4.31 5.35
N LEU A 74 -12.90 -4.21 5.49
CA LEU A 74 -12.25 -3.42 6.55
C LEU A 74 -12.52 -1.92 6.40
N GLU A 75 -12.41 -1.35 5.21
CA GLU A 75 -12.72 0.06 4.93
C GLU A 75 -14.16 0.38 5.33
N ILE A 76 -15.10 -0.47 4.91
CA ILE A 76 -16.52 -0.31 5.24
C ILE A 76 -16.67 -0.33 6.77
N SER A 77 -16.07 -1.32 7.44
CA SER A 77 -16.13 -1.45 8.90
C SER A 77 -15.57 -0.22 9.63
N LEU A 78 -14.43 0.33 9.16
CA LEU A 78 -13.83 1.55 9.73
C LEU A 78 -14.73 2.78 9.56
N ARG A 79 -15.52 2.84 8.49
CA ARG A 79 -16.37 3.99 8.16
C ARG A 79 -17.78 3.90 8.75
N THR A 80 -18.35 2.71 8.88
CA THR A 80 -19.77 2.54 9.19
C THR A 80 -20.05 1.94 10.56
N ASN A 81 -19.09 1.26 11.19
CA ASN A 81 -19.31 0.75 12.55
C ASN A 81 -19.24 1.89 13.58
N HIS A 82 -19.70 1.60 14.80
CA HIS A 82 -19.58 2.51 15.92
C HIS A 82 -18.12 2.87 16.23
N ILE A 83 -17.91 4.05 16.82
CA ILE A 83 -16.56 4.58 17.06
C ILE A 83 -15.70 3.70 17.96
N GLU A 84 -16.31 2.93 18.87
CA GLU A 84 -15.58 2.01 19.75
C GLU A 84 -14.93 0.87 18.95
N TRP A 85 -15.48 0.47 17.81
CA TRP A 85 -14.84 -0.50 16.90
C TRP A 85 -13.52 0.05 16.36
N VAL A 86 -13.52 1.33 15.96
CA VAL A 86 -12.33 2.01 15.44
C VAL A 86 -11.29 2.19 16.56
N ARG A 87 -11.72 2.54 17.76
CA ARG A 87 -10.82 2.61 18.93
C ARG A 87 -10.23 1.24 19.27
N GLU A 88 -11.03 0.18 19.23
CA GLU A 88 -10.56 -1.18 19.42
C GLU A 88 -9.54 -1.57 18.33
N PHE A 89 -9.80 -1.23 17.06
CA PHE A 89 -8.84 -1.45 15.97
C PHE A 89 -7.51 -0.73 16.22
N LEU A 90 -7.55 0.50 16.73
CA LEU A 90 -6.38 1.36 16.94
C LEU A 90 -5.68 1.17 18.30
N ASN A 91 -6.21 0.35 19.21
CA ASN A 91 -5.64 0.21 20.55
C ASN A 91 -4.29 -0.52 20.55
N GLU A 92 -3.60 -0.50 21.69
CA GLU A 92 -2.29 -1.13 21.88
C GLU A 92 -2.30 -2.66 21.68
N GLN A 93 -3.45 -3.32 21.89
CA GLN A 93 -3.56 -4.77 21.71
C GLN A 93 -3.62 -5.15 20.23
N ASN A 94 -4.40 -4.40 19.45
CA ASN A 94 -4.63 -4.70 18.04
C ASN A 94 -3.57 -4.05 17.15
N GLN A 95 -3.03 -2.89 17.50
CA GLN A 95 -2.04 -2.15 16.71
C GLN A 95 -2.46 -2.04 15.23
N GLY A 96 -3.75 -1.78 14.98
CA GLY A 96 -4.31 -1.91 13.64
C GLY A 96 -3.73 -0.89 12.65
N LEU A 97 -3.36 0.29 13.14
CA LEU A 97 -2.70 1.31 12.34
C LEU A 97 -1.34 0.82 11.81
N ASP A 98 -0.50 0.27 12.69
CA ASP A 98 0.84 -0.24 12.34
C ASP A 98 0.74 -1.35 11.28
N VAL A 99 -0.16 -2.32 11.49
CA VAL A 99 -0.38 -3.43 10.54
C VAL A 99 -0.86 -2.92 9.18
N LEU A 100 -1.73 -1.90 9.16
CA LEU A 100 -2.22 -1.31 7.92
C LEU A 100 -1.11 -0.58 7.16
N ILE A 101 -0.24 0.14 7.88
CA ILE A 101 0.90 0.87 7.30
C ILE A 101 1.95 -0.10 6.76
N ASP A 102 2.27 -1.17 7.51
CA ASP A 102 3.16 -2.23 7.06
C ASP A 102 2.64 -2.89 5.79
N TYR A 103 1.33 -3.16 5.75
CA TYR A 103 0.68 -3.72 4.56
C TYR A 103 0.75 -2.75 3.37
N LEU A 104 0.41 -1.48 3.55
CA LEU A 104 0.53 -0.47 2.49
C LEU A 104 1.97 -0.37 1.96
N SER A 105 2.95 -0.29 2.86
CA SER A 105 4.39 -0.24 2.53
C SER A 105 4.83 -1.47 1.74
N PHE A 106 4.39 -2.66 2.15
CA PHE A 106 4.64 -3.91 1.44
C PHE A 106 4.08 -3.86 0.01
N ARG A 107 2.85 -3.37 -0.17
CA ARG A 107 2.21 -3.25 -1.49
C ARG A 107 2.87 -2.20 -2.38
N LEU A 108 3.27 -1.06 -1.83
CA LEU A 108 4.03 -0.03 -2.54
C LEU A 108 5.38 -0.58 -3.03
N SER A 109 6.08 -1.35 -2.19
CA SER A 109 7.34 -2.01 -2.57
C SER A 109 7.13 -3.02 -3.71
N MET A 110 6.05 -3.80 -3.67
CA MET A 110 5.70 -4.73 -4.75
C MET A 110 5.40 -3.99 -6.06
N MET A 111 4.54 -2.96 -6.02
CA MET A 111 4.17 -2.18 -7.20
C MET A 111 5.38 -1.52 -7.87
N ARG A 112 6.27 -0.86 -7.10
CA ARG A 112 7.50 -0.25 -7.65
C ARG A 112 8.42 -1.29 -8.30
N HIS A 113 8.45 -2.49 -7.73
CA HIS A 113 9.27 -3.55 -8.30
C HIS A 113 8.68 -4.10 -9.60
N GLU A 114 7.36 -4.27 -9.66
CA GLU A 114 6.63 -4.65 -10.88
C GLU A 114 6.85 -3.61 -12.00
N GLN A 115 6.77 -2.32 -11.68
CA GLN A 115 7.05 -1.21 -12.61
C GLN A 115 8.48 -1.25 -13.15
N ARG A 116 9.49 -1.47 -12.28
CA ARG A 116 10.90 -1.60 -12.72
C ARG A 116 11.11 -2.78 -13.66
N ILE A 117 10.49 -3.93 -13.40
CA ILE A 117 10.57 -5.09 -14.29
C ILE A 117 9.89 -4.81 -15.64
N ALA A 118 8.74 -4.13 -15.63
CA ALA A 118 8.04 -3.77 -16.85
C ALA A 118 8.90 -2.85 -17.75
N LEU A 119 9.52 -1.82 -17.16
CA LEU A 119 10.43 -0.91 -17.86
C LEU A 119 11.68 -1.63 -18.41
N ALA A 120 12.26 -2.55 -17.66
CA ALA A 120 13.40 -3.34 -18.12
C ALA A 120 13.03 -4.24 -19.32
N ARG A 121 11.80 -4.78 -19.34
CA ARG A 121 11.31 -5.60 -20.46
C ARG A 121 11.08 -4.76 -21.72
N SER A 122 10.49 -3.57 -21.61
CA SER A 122 10.27 -2.71 -22.77
C SER A 122 11.58 -2.24 -23.40
N GLN A 123 12.61 -1.96 -22.59
CA GLN A 123 13.94 -1.60 -23.12
C GLN A 123 14.65 -2.79 -23.81
N SER A 124 14.37 -4.03 -23.39
CA SER A 124 14.96 -5.22 -24.00
C SER A 124 14.33 -5.64 -25.34
N SER A 125 13.06 -5.29 -25.59
CA SER A 125 12.40 -5.59 -26.88
C SER A 125 12.88 -4.69 -28.01
N ASP A 126 13.34 -3.48 -27.71
CA ASP A 126 13.84 -2.52 -28.71
C ASP A 126 15.26 -2.86 -29.21
N GLY A 127 15.96 -3.81 -28.58
CA GLY A 127 17.32 -4.21 -28.92
C GLY A 127 17.47 -5.37 -29.92
N ILE A 128 16.38 -5.96 -30.41
CA ILE A 128 16.43 -7.19 -31.24
C ILE A 128 16.39 -6.89 -32.77
N ASN A 129 16.15 -5.64 -33.19
CA ASN A 129 16.02 -5.31 -34.62
C ASN A 129 17.24 -4.61 -35.27
N GLN A 130 18.43 -4.70 -34.68
CA GLN A 130 19.66 -4.29 -35.39
C GLN A 130 20.77 -5.33 -35.25
N VAL A 131 21.45 -5.55 -36.37
CA VAL A 131 22.60 -6.43 -36.63
C VAL A 131 22.25 -7.83 -37.15
N ASN A 132 21.89 -7.90 -38.44
CA ASN A 132 22.25 -9.02 -39.31
C ASN A 132 22.97 -8.44 -40.53
N THR A 133 24.25 -8.12 -40.38
CA THR A 133 25.18 -7.91 -41.49
C THR A 133 26.59 -8.18 -40.98
N THR A 134 27.13 -9.36 -41.26
CA THR A 134 28.45 -9.56 -41.89
C THR A 134 28.74 -11.06 -42.02
N THR A 135 28.90 -11.45 -43.29
CA THR A 135 29.70 -12.54 -43.86
C THR A 135 30.75 -13.19 -42.96
N SER A 136 30.80 -14.53 -42.94
CA SER A 136 32.02 -15.30 -42.69
C SER A 136 31.88 -16.72 -43.25
N GLU A 137 32.54 -16.99 -44.38
CA GLU A 137 32.93 -18.33 -44.80
C GLU A 137 34.26 -18.70 -44.14
N CYS A 138 34.40 -19.93 -43.65
CA CYS A 138 35.54 -20.85 -43.90
C CYS A 138 35.52 -22.06 -42.96
N SER A 139 35.95 -23.19 -43.52
CA SER A 139 35.83 -24.59 -43.08
C SER A 139 36.85 -25.03 -41.98
N GLY A 140 36.54 -26.15 -41.30
CA GLY A 140 37.32 -26.77 -40.18
C GLY A 140 38.63 -27.50 -40.59
N PRO A 141 39.11 -28.57 -39.88
CA PRO A 141 38.54 -29.30 -38.72
C PRO A 141 39.55 -29.72 -37.58
N THR A 142 39.00 -30.29 -36.49
CA THR A 142 39.48 -31.35 -35.53
C THR A 142 40.98 -31.52 -35.20
N GLU A 143 41.47 -31.73 -33.96
CA GLU A 143 41.21 -32.84 -33.01
C GLU A 143 41.94 -32.63 -31.63
N THR A 144 41.40 -33.26 -30.58
CA THR A 144 42.01 -33.83 -29.34
C THR A 144 42.79 -33.00 -28.29
N GLY A 145 42.47 -33.25 -26.99
CA GLY A 145 43.44 -33.08 -25.89
C GLY A 145 42.92 -32.61 -24.51
N SER A 146 42.41 -33.56 -23.70
CA SER A 146 42.56 -33.70 -22.22
C SER A 146 42.52 -32.49 -21.26
N THR A 147 41.64 -32.51 -20.24
CA THR A 147 42.03 -32.53 -18.79
C THR A 147 40.86 -32.64 -17.80
N MET A 148 41.24 -33.04 -16.58
CA MET A 148 40.51 -33.65 -15.48
C MET A 148 39.70 -32.70 -14.56
N SER A 149 38.63 -33.28 -13.99
CA SER A 149 38.27 -33.33 -12.55
C SER A 149 38.14 -32.05 -11.68
N ALA A 150 36.98 -31.99 -11.00
CA ALA A 150 36.72 -31.51 -9.64
C ALA A 150 37.03 -30.04 -9.31
N SER A 151 36.12 -29.25 -8.74
CA SER A 151 35.53 -29.50 -7.42
C SER A 151 34.65 -28.32 -7.03
N TRP A 152 33.50 -28.64 -6.45
CA TRP A 152 32.58 -27.71 -5.81
C TRP A 152 33.25 -26.93 -4.67
N ARG A 153 33.66 -25.68 -4.91
CA ARG A 153 34.05 -24.77 -3.82
C ARG A 153 32.86 -23.96 -3.34
N ARG A 154 32.22 -24.50 -2.29
CA ARG A 154 31.48 -23.74 -1.28
C ARG A 154 32.41 -22.66 -0.72
N ARG A 155 32.05 -21.37 -0.84
CA ARG A 155 32.61 -20.30 -0.01
C ARG A 155 31.48 -19.79 0.90
N ALA A 156 31.67 -20.00 2.20
CA ALA A 156 30.85 -19.46 3.27
C ALA A 156 31.52 -18.21 3.87
N ARG A 157 30.67 -17.33 4.43
CA ARG A 157 30.93 -16.05 5.15
C ARG A 157 31.21 -14.85 4.24
N SER A 158 30.55 -13.70 4.39
CA SER A 158 30.22 -13.01 5.65
C SER A 158 28.90 -12.24 5.57
N ALA A 159 28.21 -12.12 6.71
CA ALA A 159 27.15 -11.15 6.94
C ALA A 159 27.73 -9.73 6.99
N GLU A 160 26.85 -8.73 6.82
CA GLU A 160 27.07 -7.28 6.97
C GLU A 160 27.52 -6.53 5.70
N ALA A 161 26.54 -6.28 4.83
CA ALA A 161 26.39 -5.07 4.01
C ALA A 161 25.04 -5.13 3.26
N GLU A 162 23.92 -4.90 3.95
CA GLU A 162 22.64 -4.65 3.28
C GLU A 162 22.63 -3.20 2.75
N CYS A 163 23.36 -2.98 1.66
CA CYS A 163 23.15 -1.83 0.80
C CYS A 163 21.94 -2.15 -0.10
N GLU A 164 21.00 -1.22 -0.23
CA GLU A 164 19.81 -1.31 -1.08
C GLU A 164 20.18 -1.42 -2.57
N GLY A 165 20.68 -2.59 -2.97
CA GLY A 165 20.92 -2.97 -4.35
C GLY A 165 19.66 -3.58 -4.95
N ALA A 166 19.38 -3.24 -6.21
CA ALA A 166 18.26 -3.72 -7.02
C ALA A 166 17.81 -5.15 -6.62
N ALA A 167 16.61 -5.24 -6.04
CA ALA A 167 16.06 -6.51 -5.57
C ALA A 167 16.22 -7.59 -6.66
N SER A 168 17.00 -8.63 -6.37
CA SER A 168 17.36 -9.63 -7.36
C SER A 168 16.10 -10.26 -7.97
N PRO A 169 16.12 -10.67 -9.25
CA PRO A 169 14.97 -11.28 -9.93
C PRO A 169 14.36 -12.48 -9.19
N ALA A 170 15.16 -13.17 -8.37
CA ALA A 170 14.71 -14.25 -7.49
C ALA A 170 13.75 -13.79 -6.38
N VAL A 171 13.98 -12.61 -5.79
CA VAL A 171 13.15 -12.01 -4.74
C VAL A 171 11.80 -11.58 -5.33
N ALA A 172 11.82 -10.98 -6.53
CA ALA A 172 10.64 -10.66 -7.34
C ALA A 172 9.70 -11.85 -7.47
N ARG A 173 10.24 -12.94 -8.04
CA ARG A 173 9.50 -14.18 -8.32
C ARG A 173 9.00 -14.82 -7.03
N ARG A 174 9.68 -14.63 -5.90
CA ARG A 174 9.21 -15.11 -4.60
C ARG A 174 8.00 -14.32 -4.11
N ARG A 175 8.01 -12.98 -4.23
CA ARG A 175 6.89 -12.10 -3.84
C ARG A 175 5.66 -12.36 -4.69
N THR A 176 5.79 -12.47 -6.02
CA THR A 176 4.66 -12.80 -6.91
C THR A 176 4.05 -14.16 -6.59
N ARG A 177 4.88 -15.19 -6.35
CA ARG A 177 4.39 -16.53 -5.95
C ARG A 177 3.72 -16.51 -4.59
N HIS A 178 4.19 -15.69 -3.66
CA HIS A 178 3.59 -15.52 -2.35
C HIS A 178 2.19 -14.90 -2.48
N ALA A 179 2.07 -13.80 -3.24
CA ALA A 179 0.81 -13.14 -3.53
C ALA A 179 -0.22 -14.09 -4.16
N ALA A 180 0.17 -14.82 -5.20
CA ALA A 180 -0.71 -15.79 -5.87
C ALA A 180 -1.20 -16.90 -4.93
N ARG A 181 -0.31 -17.43 -4.06
CA ARG A 181 -0.65 -18.51 -3.12
C ARG A 181 -1.55 -18.09 -1.96
N LEU A 182 -1.61 -16.80 -1.66
CA LEU A 182 -2.49 -16.24 -0.63
C LEU A 182 -3.71 -15.53 -1.24
N ASN A 183 -3.97 -15.71 -2.53
CA ASN A 183 -5.07 -15.06 -3.23
C ASN A 183 -5.06 -13.53 -3.07
N MET A 184 -3.87 -12.92 -3.09
CA MET A 184 -3.75 -11.47 -2.99
C MET A 184 -4.20 -10.82 -4.30
N GLY A 185 -5.04 -9.78 -4.22
CA GLY A 185 -5.51 -9.05 -5.39
C GLY A 185 -4.43 -8.13 -5.98
N ALA A 186 -4.80 -7.25 -6.91
CA ALA A 186 -3.88 -6.38 -7.62
C ALA A 186 -3.21 -5.35 -6.69
N SER A 187 -1.89 -5.12 -6.84
CA SER A 187 -1.10 -4.20 -6.00
C SER A 187 -1.73 -2.81 -5.92
N THR A 188 -2.18 -2.30 -7.06
CA THR A 188 -2.88 -1.04 -7.25
C THR A 188 -4.16 -0.91 -6.44
N ASP A 189 -5.02 -1.93 -6.48
CA ASP A 189 -6.34 -1.87 -5.86
C ASP A 189 -6.22 -1.88 -4.33
N ASP A 190 -5.35 -2.75 -3.81
CA ASP A 190 -5.07 -2.81 -2.38
C ASP A 190 -4.48 -1.51 -1.85
N ILE A 191 -3.54 -0.87 -2.59
CA ILE A 191 -3.00 0.44 -2.23
C ILE A 191 -4.15 1.46 -2.13
N HIS A 192 -5.02 1.53 -3.14
CA HIS A 192 -6.13 2.47 -3.12
C HIS A 192 -7.06 2.28 -1.91
N VAL A 193 -7.43 1.02 -1.62
CA VAL A 193 -8.32 0.73 -0.49
C VAL A 193 -7.62 0.97 0.85
N CYS A 194 -6.32 0.69 0.99
CA CYS A 194 -5.55 1.10 2.17
C CYS A 194 -5.61 2.61 2.41
N ILE A 195 -5.52 3.43 1.36
CA ILE A 195 -5.69 4.89 1.48
C ILE A 195 -7.12 5.26 1.89
N MET A 196 -8.15 4.54 1.42
CA MET A 196 -9.52 4.73 1.90
C MET A 196 -9.67 4.37 3.39
N CYS A 197 -9.02 3.29 3.86
CA CYS A 197 -8.97 2.96 5.29
C CYS A 197 -8.30 4.09 6.10
N MET A 198 -7.18 4.62 5.62
CA MET A 198 -6.51 5.77 6.26
C MET A 198 -7.44 6.99 6.34
N ARG A 199 -8.19 7.28 5.27
CA ARG A 199 -9.21 8.34 5.27
C ARG A 199 -10.28 8.11 6.33
N ALA A 200 -10.81 6.89 6.44
CA ALA A 200 -11.81 6.55 7.44
C ALA A 200 -11.28 6.73 8.87
N ILE A 201 -10.05 6.29 9.15
CA ILE A 201 -9.37 6.50 10.43
C ILE A 201 -9.19 7.99 10.75
N MET A 202 -8.74 8.78 9.76
CA MET A 202 -8.51 10.22 9.91
C MET A 202 -9.79 11.04 10.06
N ASN A 203 -10.94 10.50 9.69
CA ASN A 203 -12.23 11.16 9.88
C ASN A 203 -12.64 11.27 11.36
N ASN A 204 -11.95 10.53 12.25
CA ASN A 204 -12.11 10.65 13.69
C ASN A 204 -10.92 11.40 14.32
N LYS A 205 -11.19 12.30 15.28
CA LYS A 205 -10.13 13.09 15.94
C LYS A 205 -9.04 12.23 16.61
N TYR A 206 -9.42 11.12 17.26
CA TYR A 206 -8.47 10.22 17.90
C TYR A 206 -7.60 9.51 16.84
N GLY A 207 -8.22 8.95 15.80
CA GLY A 207 -7.50 8.32 14.69
C GLY A 207 -6.58 9.29 13.93
N PHE A 208 -7.06 10.51 13.66
CA PHE A 208 -6.25 11.58 13.05
C PHE A 208 -4.99 11.90 13.86
N ASN A 209 -5.12 12.02 15.19
CA ASN A 209 -3.98 12.28 16.07
C ASN A 209 -2.97 11.13 16.08
N MET A 210 -3.43 9.88 15.98
CA MET A 210 -2.52 8.74 15.86
C MET A 210 -1.77 8.76 14.52
N VAL A 211 -2.45 9.07 13.42
CA VAL A 211 -1.82 9.15 12.09
C VAL A 211 -0.78 10.27 12.03
N ILE A 212 -1.08 11.48 12.54
CA ILE A 212 -0.13 12.60 12.48
C ILE A 212 1.12 12.37 13.35
N GLN A 213 1.01 11.56 14.40
CA GLN A 213 2.13 11.17 15.25
C GLN A 213 2.95 10.01 14.66
N HIS A 214 2.43 9.31 13.66
CA HIS A 214 3.07 8.14 13.07
C HIS A 214 3.81 8.50 11.77
N ARG A 215 5.12 8.75 11.87
CA ARG A 215 5.98 9.18 10.74
C ARG A 215 5.81 8.33 9.49
N GLU A 216 5.90 7.00 9.62
CA GLU A 216 5.81 6.10 8.46
C GLU A 216 4.41 6.05 7.83
N ALA A 217 3.36 6.47 8.55
CA ALA A 217 2.02 6.55 8.00
C ALA A 217 1.98 7.63 6.91
N ILE A 218 2.55 8.80 7.23
CA ILE A 218 2.56 9.97 6.38
C ILE A 218 3.52 9.77 5.21
N ASN A 219 4.69 9.15 5.45
CA ASN A 219 5.59 8.73 4.37
C ASN A 219 4.87 7.78 3.41
N SER A 220 4.17 6.76 3.92
CA SER A 220 3.44 5.79 3.08
C SER A 220 2.29 6.41 2.31
N ILE A 221 1.56 7.35 2.91
CA ILE A 221 0.53 8.14 2.21
C ILE A 221 1.17 8.95 1.09
N ALA A 222 2.24 9.71 1.35
CA ALA A 222 2.94 10.51 0.34
C ALA A 222 3.50 9.64 -0.79
N LEU A 223 4.14 8.52 -0.45
CA LEU A 223 4.67 7.54 -1.40
C LEU A 223 3.60 6.89 -2.27
N SER A 224 2.34 6.93 -1.88
CA SER A 224 1.21 6.45 -2.69
C SER A 224 0.88 7.38 -3.86
N LEU A 225 1.45 8.59 -3.94
CA LEU A 225 1.35 9.47 -5.11
C LEU A 225 1.92 8.86 -6.39
N VAL A 226 2.83 7.89 -6.29
CA VAL A 226 3.40 7.19 -7.46
C VAL A 226 2.39 6.27 -8.16
N HIS A 227 1.21 6.06 -7.56
CA HIS A 227 0.15 5.24 -8.13
C HIS A 227 -0.43 5.86 -9.41
N HIS A 228 -0.70 5.06 -10.45
CA HIS A 228 -1.14 5.61 -11.75
C HIS A 228 -2.56 6.22 -11.72
N SER A 229 -3.48 5.67 -10.93
CA SER A 229 -4.87 6.17 -10.86
C SER A 229 -4.95 7.59 -10.29
N LEU A 230 -5.54 8.49 -11.07
CA LEU A 230 -5.86 9.86 -10.64
C LEU A 230 -6.76 9.88 -9.40
N ARG A 231 -7.67 8.91 -9.29
CA ARG A 231 -8.54 8.75 -8.11
C ARG A 231 -7.73 8.56 -6.83
N THR A 232 -6.75 7.68 -6.86
CA THR A 232 -5.88 7.43 -5.72
C THR A 232 -5.05 8.67 -5.40
N LYS A 233 -4.47 9.32 -6.41
CA LYS A 233 -3.67 10.53 -6.22
C LYS A 233 -4.47 11.69 -5.62
N ALA A 234 -5.68 11.95 -6.11
CA ALA A 234 -6.55 12.98 -5.57
C ALA A 234 -6.86 12.73 -4.09
N LEU A 235 -7.21 11.49 -3.74
CA LEU A 235 -7.46 11.13 -2.34
C LEU A 235 -6.20 11.27 -1.47
N VAL A 236 -5.03 10.87 -1.96
CA VAL A 236 -3.76 11.07 -1.23
C VAL A 236 -3.50 12.55 -0.97
N LEU A 237 -3.72 13.41 -1.96
CA LEU A 237 -3.53 14.86 -1.80
C LEU A 237 -4.56 15.48 -0.85
N GLU A 238 -5.81 15.02 -0.87
CA GLU A 238 -6.84 15.41 0.11
C GLU A 238 -6.36 15.12 1.55
N LEU A 239 -5.81 13.92 1.80
CA LEU A 239 -5.30 13.55 3.13
C LEU A 239 -4.06 14.38 3.52
N LEU A 240 -3.10 14.56 2.61
CA LEU A 240 -1.90 15.35 2.88
C LEU A 240 -2.23 16.83 3.11
N ALA A 241 -3.20 17.38 2.38
CA ALA A 241 -3.69 18.75 2.57
C ALA A 241 -4.34 18.91 3.95
N ALA A 242 -5.19 17.97 4.36
CA ALA A 242 -5.82 17.98 5.69
C ALA A 242 -4.77 17.96 6.82
N ILE A 243 -3.71 17.16 6.69
CA ILE A 243 -2.58 17.15 7.64
C ILE A 243 -1.80 18.47 7.57
N CYS A 244 -1.57 19.01 6.38
CA CYS A 244 -0.81 20.26 6.21
C CYS A 244 -1.46 21.46 6.93
N LEU A 245 -2.79 21.50 6.95
CA LEU A 245 -3.58 22.60 7.51
C LEU A 245 -3.60 22.66 9.04
N VAL A 246 -3.20 21.59 9.74
CA VAL A 246 -3.14 21.63 11.21
C VAL A 246 -1.83 22.24 11.71
N LYS A 247 -1.83 22.75 12.95
CA LYS A 247 -0.65 23.38 13.55
C LYS A 247 0.54 22.41 13.57
N GLY A 248 1.65 22.81 12.94
CA GLY A 248 2.86 21.99 12.81
C GLY A 248 2.82 20.97 11.66
N GLY A 249 1.66 20.77 11.03
CA GLY A 249 1.47 19.82 9.93
C GLY A 249 2.34 20.12 8.71
N HIS A 250 2.56 21.40 8.39
CA HIS A 250 3.42 21.80 7.27
C HIS A 250 4.82 21.18 7.32
N GLN A 251 5.48 21.19 8.48
CA GLN A 251 6.83 20.61 8.62
C GLN A 251 6.82 19.08 8.46
N ILE A 252 5.76 18.44 8.93
CA ILE A 252 5.57 17.00 8.80
C ILE A 252 5.43 16.62 7.32
N ILE A 253 4.63 17.37 6.56
CA ILE A 253 4.48 17.17 5.11
C ILE A 253 5.80 17.41 4.37
N LEU A 254 6.53 18.48 4.69
CA LEU A 254 7.84 18.72 4.09
C LEU A 254 8.81 17.56 4.34
N SER A 255 8.86 17.04 5.58
CA SER A 255 9.69 15.88 5.91
C SER A 255 9.26 14.61 5.17
N ALA A 256 7.95 14.39 4.97
CA ALA A 256 7.46 13.26 4.19
C ALA A 256 7.85 13.36 2.71
N PHE A 257 7.86 14.57 2.14
CA PHE A 257 8.30 14.80 0.76
C PHE A 257 9.83 14.79 0.60
N ASP A 258 10.61 15.03 1.65
CA ASP A 258 12.05 14.71 1.66
C ASP A 258 12.28 13.21 1.53
N ASN A 259 11.56 12.41 2.32
CA ASN A 259 11.60 10.96 2.18
C ASN A 259 11.12 10.52 0.78
N PHE A 260 10.05 11.12 0.27
CA PHE A 260 9.56 10.84 -1.09
C PHE A 260 10.65 11.07 -2.14
N LYS A 261 11.34 12.22 -2.07
CA LYS A 261 12.44 12.56 -2.98
C LYS A 261 13.53 11.48 -2.94
N GLU A 262 13.97 11.07 -1.76
CA GLU A 262 15.01 10.05 -1.61
C GLU A 262 14.58 8.68 -2.13
N VAL A 263 13.38 8.22 -1.77
CA VAL A 263 12.87 6.88 -2.09
C VAL A 263 12.48 6.75 -3.56
N VAL A 264 11.92 7.80 -4.16
CA VAL A 264 11.53 7.83 -5.58
C VAL A 264 12.72 8.22 -6.48
N GLY A 265 13.72 8.90 -5.93
CA GLY A 265 14.86 9.41 -6.68
C GLY A 265 14.56 10.70 -7.44
N GLU A 266 13.70 11.57 -6.88
CA GLU A 266 13.40 12.87 -7.50
C GLU A 266 14.61 13.82 -7.45
N PRO A 267 14.87 14.62 -8.50
CA PRO A 267 15.97 15.59 -8.50
C PRO A 267 15.74 16.70 -7.46
N ARG A 268 14.50 17.12 -7.29
CA ARG A 268 14.06 18.12 -6.32
C ARG A 268 12.76 17.65 -5.68
N ARG A 269 12.52 18.08 -4.44
CA ARG A 269 11.26 17.84 -3.75
C ARG A 269 10.09 18.31 -4.63
N PHE A 270 9.03 17.50 -4.71
CA PHE A 270 7.80 17.78 -5.48
C PHE A 270 7.94 17.72 -7.00
N HIS A 271 9.05 17.21 -7.54
CA HIS A 271 9.28 17.23 -8.98
C HIS A 271 8.21 16.44 -9.76
N THR A 272 7.96 15.19 -9.39
CA THR A 272 6.93 14.33 -9.99
C THR A 272 5.53 14.87 -9.75
N LEU A 273 5.29 15.48 -8.58
CA LEU A 273 4.01 16.15 -8.31
C LEU A 273 3.76 17.31 -9.29
N MET A 274 4.77 18.14 -9.54
CA MET A 274 4.66 19.23 -10.52
C MET A 274 4.49 18.71 -11.95
N GLU A 275 5.17 17.63 -12.32
CA GLU A 275 5.01 16.99 -13.63
C GLU A 275 3.56 16.54 -13.87
N TYR A 276 2.91 15.98 -12.85
CA TYR A 276 1.50 15.63 -12.91
C TYR A 276 0.58 16.83 -13.16
N PHE A 277 0.85 17.97 -12.52
CA PHE A 277 0.06 19.19 -12.72
C PHE A 277 0.35 19.89 -14.06
N MET A 278 1.57 19.76 -14.59
CA MET A 278 1.96 20.43 -15.84
C MET A 278 1.45 19.71 -17.09
N ASN A 279 1.25 18.39 -17.03
CA ASN A 279 0.71 17.59 -18.14
C ASN A 279 -0.84 17.56 -18.15
N TYR A 280 -1.47 18.75 -18.16
CA TYR A 280 -2.93 18.92 -18.00
C TYR A 280 -3.79 18.23 -19.08
N ASP A 281 -3.25 17.96 -20.27
CA ASP A 281 -3.94 17.23 -21.34
C ASP A 281 -4.12 15.72 -21.01
N ASN A 282 -3.22 15.15 -20.22
CA ASN A 282 -3.29 13.76 -19.75
C ASN A 282 -3.80 13.64 -18.31
N PHE A 283 -3.75 14.74 -17.56
CA PHE A 283 -4.09 14.81 -16.13
C PHE A 283 -5.28 15.73 -15.97
N HIS A 284 -6.49 15.17 -15.88
CA HIS A 284 -7.71 15.95 -15.67
C HIS A 284 -7.66 16.68 -14.31
N ILE A 285 -7.13 17.91 -14.28
CA ILE A 285 -6.97 18.74 -13.09
C ILE A 285 -8.33 18.95 -12.39
N GLU A 286 -9.44 18.97 -13.14
CA GLU A 286 -10.80 18.99 -12.60
C GLU A 286 -11.11 17.83 -11.64
N PHE A 287 -10.42 16.70 -11.78
CA PHE A 287 -10.55 15.56 -10.86
C PHE A 287 -9.86 15.81 -9.51
N MET A 288 -8.83 16.68 -9.47
CA MET A 288 -8.08 17.01 -8.26
C MET A 288 -8.69 18.18 -7.49
N CYS A 289 -9.36 19.11 -8.17
CA CYS A 289 -10.00 20.28 -7.55
C CYS A 289 -11.41 20.01 -6.99
N LYS A 290 -11.91 18.75 -7.03
CA LYS A 290 -13.13 18.35 -6.31
C LYS A 290 -12.82 18.04 -4.84
N THR A 291 -12.37 19.06 -4.13
CA THR A 291 -12.36 19.16 -2.66
C THR A 291 -13.25 20.33 -2.28
#